data_AF-A0A7Z8Y5J0-F1
#
_entry.id   AF-A0A7Z8Y5J0-F1
#
_cell.length_a   1.000
_cell.length_b   1.000
_cell.length_c   1.000
_cell.angle_alpha   90.00
_cell.angle_beta   90.00
_cell.angle_gamma   90.00
#
_symmetry.space_group_name_H-M   'P 1'
#
loop_
_entity.id
_entity.type
_entity.pdbx_description
1 polymer ?
#
loop_
_entity_poly.entity_id
_entity_poly.type
_entity_poly.pdbx_seq_one_letter_code
_entity_poly.pdbx_strand_id
1 'polypeptide(L)'
;MGFAVREDEVWQPECQTATFDKPQTQIDIRPTGRLKLYDLRLTRRAAGVQVSNLGVVGATMQDLALRDSSIAWLELAAWMPDLIILAFGVNEGFAPNLDPREYELWLRQALMVVRSMDAPVLILGAPEGLKPGTGGPCGGRSAPEALAVVRDVQRRVAGETGVAFWDWYGRMGGDCSAERLATLPEPYMRPDRVHFTSIGAEWIGGVLSEDLIGAYDRWKAAKGEAD
;
A
#
# COMPACT_ATOMS: atom_id res chain seq x y z
N MET A 1 -20.50 -30.49 -7.14
CA MET A 1 -21.82 -29.86 -7.26
C MET A 1 -21.57 -28.37 -7.34
N GLY A 2 -21.66 -27.78 -8.53
CA GLY A 2 -21.31 -26.37 -8.74
C GLY A 2 -22.36 -25.48 -8.08
N PHE A 3 -21.92 -24.56 -7.22
CA PHE A 3 -22.78 -23.49 -6.72
C PHE A 3 -23.00 -22.51 -7.86
N ALA A 4 -24.09 -22.67 -8.60
CA ALA A 4 -24.56 -21.64 -9.52
C ALA A 4 -24.88 -20.39 -8.68
N VAL A 5 -24.13 -19.32 -8.92
CA VAL A 5 -24.43 -18.00 -8.36
C VAL A 5 -25.73 -17.56 -9.03
N ARG A 6 -26.79 -17.35 -8.25
CA ARG A 6 -28.01 -16.76 -8.79
C ARG A 6 -27.80 -15.25 -8.89
N GLU A 7 -27.96 -14.71 -10.09
CA GLU A 7 -27.73 -13.28 -10.39
C GLU A 7 -28.78 -12.35 -9.73
N ASP A 8 -29.81 -12.88 -9.09
CA ASP A 8 -30.93 -12.15 -8.46
C ASP A 8 -30.82 -12.01 -6.92
N GLU A 9 -29.75 -12.51 -6.31
CA GLU A 9 -29.58 -12.46 -4.86
C GLU A 9 -29.05 -11.11 -4.38
N VAL A 10 -29.88 -10.37 -3.64
CA VAL A 10 -29.49 -9.11 -2.98
C VAL A 10 -28.71 -9.42 -1.71
N TRP A 11 -27.40 -9.19 -1.74
CA TRP A 11 -26.53 -9.31 -0.58
C TRP A 11 -26.52 -8.00 0.21
N GLN A 12 -26.86 -8.06 1.51
CA GLN A 12 -26.63 -6.94 2.42
C GLN A 12 -25.35 -7.15 3.21
N PRO A 13 -24.39 -6.22 3.14
CA PRO A 13 -23.17 -6.31 3.93
C PRO A 13 -23.50 -6.07 5.41
N GLU A 14 -23.05 -6.99 6.27
CA GLU A 14 -23.19 -6.89 7.71
C GLU A 14 -21.82 -6.82 8.39
N CYS A 15 -21.69 -5.94 9.39
CA CYS A 15 -20.54 -5.90 10.29
C CYS A 15 -20.97 -6.39 11.68
N GLN A 16 -20.38 -7.49 12.16
CA GLN A 16 -20.62 -8.00 13.50
C GLN A 16 -19.34 -7.91 14.33
N THR A 17 -19.45 -7.40 15.56
CA THR A 17 -18.33 -7.28 16.50
C THR A 17 -18.57 -8.17 17.72
N ALA A 18 -17.63 -9.06 17.99
CA ALA A 18 -17.58 -9.84 19.22
C ALA A 18 -16.47 -9.30 20.13
N THR A 19 -16.77 -9.18 21.42
CA THR A 19 -15.80 -8.81 22.45
C THR A 19 -15.55 -9.99 23.37
N PHE A 20 -14.29 -10.17 23.77
CA PHE A 20 -13.90 -11.16 24.75
C PHE A 20 -13.07 -10.52 25.87
N ASP A 21 -13.27 -10.98 27.10
CA ASP A 21 -12.54 -10.46 28.28
C ASP A 21 -11.09 -10.95 28.34
N LYS A 22 -10.74 -11.93 27.52
CA LYS A 22 -9.39 -12.51 27.40
C LYS A 22 -8.96 -12.56 25.94
N PRO A 23 -7.66 -12.49 25.65
CA PRO A 23 -7.15 -12.72 24.30
C PRO A 23 -7.62 -14.07 23.76
N GLN A 24 -8.18 -14.06 22.56
CA GLN A 24 -8.55 -15.28 21.85
C GLN A 24 -7.36 -15.71 20.98
N THR A 25 -7.02 -17.01 21.03
CA THR A 25 -5.95 -17.60 20.22
C THR A 25 -6.47 -18.35 19.01
N GLN A 26 -7.77 -18.58 18.92
CA GLN A 26 -8.44 -19.26 17.83
C GLN A 26 -9.85 -18.69 17.64
N ILE A 27 -10.26 -18.55 16.38
CA ILE A 27 -11.62 -18.17 15.98
C ILE A 27 -12.10 -19.16 14.93
N ASP A 28 -13.23 -19.81 15.20
CA ASP A 28 -13.89 -20.71 14.26
C ASP A 28 -15.15 -20.03 13.71
N ILE A 29 -15.18 -19.74 12.41
CA ILE A 29 -16.38 -19.22 11.72
C ILE A 29 -17.09 -20.37 11.01
N ARG A 30 -18.32 -20.68 11.42
CA ARG A 30 -19.14 -21.77 10.87
C ARG A 30 -20.43 -21.21 10.25
N PRO A 31 -20.45 -20.91 8.94
CA PRO A 31 -21.65 -20.39 8.30
C PRO A 31 -22.73 -21.49 8.24
N THR A 32 -23.96 -21.15 8.62
CA THR A 32 -25.14 -22.03 8.53
C THR A 32 -25.83 -21.95 7.16
N GLY A 33 -25.36 -21.06 6.29
CA GLY A 33 -25.84 -20.83 4.93
C GLY A 33 -24.73 -20.31 4.02
N ARG A 34 -25.08 -19.59 2.94
CA ARG A 34 -24.08 -18.96 2.07
C ARG A 34 -23.59 -17.67 2.72
N LEU A 35 -22.27 -17.48 2.74
CA LEU A 35 -21.60 -16.32 3.30
C LEU A 35 -20.50 -15.87 2.32
N LYS A 36 -20.40 -14.56 2.09
CA LYS A 36 -19.21 -13.94 1.51
C LYS A 36 -18.52 -13.13 2.61
N LEU A 37 -17.36 -13.61 3.06
CA LEU A 37 -16.56 -12.92 4.06
C LEU A 37 -15.60 -11.97 3.32
N TYR A 38 -15.75 -10.67 3.56
CA TYR A 38 -14.87 -9.64 2.98
C TYR A 38 -13.66 -9.38 3.87
N ASP A 39 -13.87 -9.25 5.19
CA ASP A 39 -12.81 -8.93 6.14
C ASP A 39 -13.02 -9.58 7.51
N LEU A 40 -11.92 -9.79 8.24
CA LEU A 40 -11.90 -10.23 9.63
C LEU A 40 -10.85 -9.42 10.41
N ARG A 41 -11.31 -8.50 11.25
CA ARG A 41 -10.46 -7.70 12.12
C ARG A 41 -10.29 -8.33 13.50
N LEU A 42 -9.04 -8.61 13.87
CA LEU A 42 -8.66 -8.97 15.24
C LEU A 42 -7.96 -7.78 15.89
N THR A 43 -8.53 -7.25 16.97
CA THR A 43 -7.97 -6.06 17.63
C THR A 43 -7.97 -6.20 19.15
N ARG A 44 -7.01 -5.54 19.79
CA ARG A 44 -6.96 -5.41 21.25
C ARG A 44 -7.61 -4.09 21.64
N ARG A 45 -8.33 -4.07 22.76
CA ARG A 45 -8.92 -2.84 23.33
C ARG A 45 -7.89 -1.90 23.96
N ALA A 46 -6.71 -2.40 24.27
CA ALA A 46 -5.63 -1.59 24.83
C ALA A 46 -5.07 -0.63 23.77
N ALA A 47 -4.58 0.53 24.22
CA ALA A 47 -3.92 1.50 23.36
C ALA A 47 -2.74 0.88 22.61
N GLY A 48 -2.54 1.32 21.37
CA GLY A 48 -1.46 0.85 20.51
C GLY A 48 -1.73 1.18 19.04
N VAL A 49 -0.85 0.70 18.18
CA VAL A 49 -0.97 0.86 16.72
C VAL A 49 -1.38 -0.47 16.10
N GLN A 50 -2.36 -0.42 15.19
CA GLN A 50 -2.73 -1.55 14.34
C GLN A 50 -2.38 -1.22 12.89
N VAL A 51 -1.62 -2.08 12.25
CA VAL A 51 -1.33 -2.00 10.81
C VAL A 51 -2.11 -3.10 10.11
N SER A 52 -2.99 -2.73 9.19
CA SER A 52 -3.72 -3.66 8.32
C SER A 52 -3.15 -3.59 6.91
N ASN A 53 -2.75 -4.74 6.35
CA ASN A 53 -2.20 -4.82 5.01
C ASN A 53 -3.24 -5.37 4.04
N LEU A 54 -3.69 -4.52 3.11
CA LEU A 54 -4.67 -4.87 2.07
C LEU A 54 -4.00 -5.08 0.70
N GLY A 55 -2.76 -5.57 0.70
CA GLY A 55 -1.95 -5.78 -0.51
C GLY A 55 -2.47 -6.92 -1.40
N VAL A 56 -2.51 -6.66 -2.70
CA VAL A 56 -2.83 -7.65 -3.74
C VAL A 56 -1.68 -7.71 -4.74
N VAL A 57 -1.14 -8.91 -4.96
CA VAL A 57 -0.03 -9.11 -5.91
C VAL A 57 -0.48 -8.71 -7.31
N GLY A 58 0.30 -7.85 -7.97
CA GLY A 58 0.02 -7.38 -9.33
C GLY A 58 -1.02 -6.25 -9.41
N ALA A 59 -1.59 -5.79 -8.30
CA ALA A 59 -2.56 -4.71 -8.33
C ALA A 59 -1.95 -3.38 -8.77
N THR A 60 -2.78 -2.60 -9.45
CA THR A 60 -2.47 -1.29 -10.01
C THR A 60 -3.39 -0.23 -9.40
N MET A 61 -3.06 1.04 -9.63
CA MET A 61 -3.89 2.18 -9.27
C MET A 61 -5.25 2.14 -9.97
N GLN A 62 -5.33 1.57 -11.18
CA GLN A 62 -6.59 1.35 -11.87
C GLN A 62 -7.49 0.39 -11.08
N ASP A 63 -6.95 -0.70 -10.54
CA ASP A 63 -7.73 -1.66 -9.74
C ASP A 63 -8.32 -1.02 -8.50
N LEU A 64 -7.57 -0.10 -7.85
CA LEU A 64 -8.08 0.67 -6.72
C LEU A 64 -9.13 1.71 -7.15
N ALA A 65 -8.87 2.43 -8.25
CA ALA A 65 -9.77 3.46 -8.77
C ALA A 65 -11.12 2.90 -9.25
N LEU A 66 -11.13 1.68 -9.78
CA LEU A 66 -12.31 0.99 -10.28
C LEU A 66 -12.97 0.06 -9.25
N ARG A 67 -12.41 -0.05 -8.05
CA ARG A 67 -13.00 -0.86 -6.97
C ARG A 67 -14.41 -0.36 -6.65
N ASP A 68 -15.30 -1.29 -6.33
CA ASP A 68 -16.64 -0.96 -5.85
C ASP A 68 -16.55 -0.09 -4.59
N SER A 69 -16.81 1.20 -4.77
CA SER A 69 -16.73 2.20 -3.71
C SER A 69 -17.70 1.94 -2.56
N SER A 70 -18.80 1.23 -2.79
CA SER A 70 -19.77 0.92 -1.72
C SER A 70 -19.18 -0.07 -0.72
N ILE A 71 -18.49 -1.11 -1.20
CA ILE A 71 -17.81 -2.10 -0.36
C ILE A 71 -16.57 -1.49 0.30
N ALA A 72 -15.76 -0.75 -0.45
CA ALA A 72 -14.57 -0.09 0.10
C ALA A 72 -14.94 0.90 1.22
N TRP A 73 -16.04 1.64 1.06
CA TRP A 73 -16.54 2.54 2.09
C TRP A 73 -17.01 1.79 3.33
N LEU A 74 -17.73 0.67 3.18
CA LEU A 74 -18.19 -0.14 4.32
C LEU A 74 -17.01 -0.68 5.14
N GLU A 75 -15.98 -1.20 4.47
CA GLU A 75 -14.76 -1.66 5.13
C GLU A 75 -14.08 -0.49 5.85
N LEU A 76 -13.77 0.58 5.14
CA LEU A 76 -13.04 1.72 5.74
C LEU A 76 -13.84 2.38 6.87
N ALA A 77 -15.17 2.47 6.77
CA ALA A 77 -16.04 3.02 7.82
C ALA A 77 -16.06 2.16 9.08
N ALA A 78 -16.01 0.82 8.92
CA ALA A 78 -15.87 -0.08 10.05
C ALA A 78 -14.47 -0.03 10.68
N TRP A 79 -13.44 0.21 9.87
CA TRP A 79 -12.06 0.30 10.35
C TRP A 79 -11.73 1.63 11.05
N MET A 80 -12.30 2.75 10.58
CA MET A 80 -11.98 4.13 10.99
C MET A 80 -10.46 4.37 11.04
N PRO A 81 -9.75 4.31 9.90
CA PRO A 81 -8.30 4.43 9.89
C PRO A 81 -7.84 5.84 10.25
N ASP A 82 -6.83 5.95 11.12
CA ASP A 82 -6.15 7.23 11.41
C ASP A 82 -5.14 7.64 10.31
N LEU A 83 -4.76 6.71 9.44
CA LEU A 83 -3.85 6.92 8.31
C LEU A 83 -4.12 5.86 7.23
N ILE A 84 -4.23 6.30 5.98
CA ILE A 84 -4.31 5.43 4.80
C ILE A 84 -2.98 5.53 4.03
N ILE A 85 -2.34 4.40 3.77
CA ILE A 85 -1.08 4.35 3.01
C ILE A 85 -1.33 3.72 1.64
N LEU A 86 -0.98 4.45 0.57
CA LEU A 86 -1.05 3.97 -0.81
C LEU A 86 0.35 3.61 -1.30
N ALA A 87 0.58 2.33 -1.59
CA ALA A 87 1.88 1.79 -2.02
C ALA A 87 1.74 1.05 -3.36
N PHE A 88 1.66 1.81 -4.44
CA PHE A 88 1.46 1.33 -5.82
C PHE A 88 2.53 1.91 -6.76
N GLY A 89 2.48 1.57 -8.04
CA GLY A 89 3.29 2.20 -9.08
C GLY A 89 4.36 1.30 -9.70
N VAL A 90 4.73 0.19 -9.05
CA VAL A 90 5.70 -0.75 -9.63
C VAL A 90 5.10 -1.44 -10.85
N ASN A 91 3.89 -1.98 -10.76
CA ASN A 91 3.27 -2.68 -11.89
C ASN A 91 3.02 -1.74 -13.06
N GLU A 92 2.59 -0.50 -12.79
CA GLU A 92 2.39 0.55 -13.77
C GLU A 92 3.71 0.97 -14.44
N GLY A 93 4.78 1.10 -13.66
CA GLY A 93 6.10 1.43 -14.19
C GLY A 93 6.71 0.31 -15.03
N PHE A 94 6.29 -0.95 -14.85
CA PHE A 94 6.70 -2.09 -15.67
C PHE A 94 5.76 -2.37 -16.84
N ALA A 95 4.63 -1.67 -16.95
CA ALA A 95 3.71 -1.82 -18.07
C ALA A 95 4.35 -1.29 -19.38
N PRO A 96 4.18 -1.99 -20.52
CA PRO A 96 4.84 -1.62 -21.77
C PRO A 96 4.34 -0.29 -22.36
N ASN A 97 3.09 0.10 -22.08
CA ASN A 97 2.43 1.26 -22.67
C ASN A 97 1.74 2.10 -21.59
N LEU A 98 2.49 2.58 -20.59
CA LEU A 98 1.96 3.51 -19.61
C LEU A 98 1.52 4.81 -20.30
N ASP A 99 0.25 5.17 -20.19
CA ASP A 99 -0.20 6.55 -20.44
C ASP A 99 -0.10 7.34 -19.12
N PRO A 100 0.77 8.36 -19.03
CA PRO A 100 0.94 9.15 -17.81
C PRO A 100 -0.34 9.89 -17.40
N ARG A 101 -1.19 10.28 -18.36
CA ARG A 101 -2.45 10.98 -18.10
C ARG A 101 -3.50 10.03 -17.54
N GLU A 102 -3.61 8.83 -18.10
CA GLU A 102 -4.53 7.81 -17.54
C GLU A 102 -4.10 7.42 -16.12
N TYR A 103 -2.79 7.22 -15.90
CA TYR A 103 -2.26 6.94 -14.57
C TYR A 103 -2.59 8.04 -13.55
N GLU A 104 -2.41 9.31 -13.92
CA GLU A 104 -2.80 10.43 -13.08
C GLU A 104 -4.30 10.44 -12.76
N LEU A 105 -5.16 10.17 -13.76
CA LEU A 105 -6.60 10.09 -13.54
C LEU A 105 -6.96 8.98 -12.55
N TRP A 106 -6.37 7.79 -12.67
CA TRP A 106 -6.59 6.72 -11.70
C TRP A 106 -6.09 7.09 -10.31
N LEU A 107 -4.91 7.71 -10.18
CA LEU A 107 -4.39 8.14 -8.88
C LEU A 107 -5.33 9.15 -8.21
N ARG A 108 -5.82 10.14 -8.96
CA ARG A 108 -6.78 11.13 -8.42
C ARG A 108 -8.11 10.49 -8.05
N GLN A 109 -8.62 9.57 -8.87
CA GLN A 109 -9.84 8.83 -8.58
C GLN A 109 -9.70 8.00 -7.30
N ALA A 110 -8.59 7.27 -7.14
CA ALA A 110 -8.29 6.51 -5.93
C ALA A 110 -8.21 7.42 -4.70
N LEU A 111 -7.57 8.60 -4.82
CA LEU A 111 -7.53 9.60 -3.75
C LEU A 111 -8.93 10.10 -3.36
N MET A 112 -9.85 10.29 -4.31
CA MET A 112 -11.23 10.65 -4.00
C MET A 112 -11.95 9.55 -3.22
N VAL A 113 -11.76 8.28 -3.61
CA VAL A 113 -12.37 7.14 -2.90
C VAL A 113 -11.89 7.11 -1.44
N VAL A 114 -10.59 7.20 -1.19
CA VAL A 114 -10.05 7.09 0.18
C VAL A 114 -10.30 8.34 1.03
N ARG A 115 -10.39 9.53 0.43
CA ARG A 115 -10.67 10.79 1.14
C ARG A 115 -12.11 10.92 1.64
N SER A 116 -13.03 10.12 1.12
CA SER A 116 -14.39 10.05 1.68
C SER A 116 -14.42 9.63 3.16
N MET A 117 -13.29 9.16 3.70
CA MET A 117 -13.14 8.65 5.06
C MET A 117 -12.60 9.67 6.08
N ASP A 118 -12.35 10.92 5.68
CA ASP A 118 -11.73 11.98 6.53
C ASP A 118 -10.42 11.56 7.22
N ALA A 119 -9.67 10.66 6.58
CA ALA A 119 -8.38 10.17 7.06
C ALA A 119 -7.21 10.81 6.31
N PRO A 120 -6.10 11.17 6.98
CA PRO A 120 -4.84 11.51 6.33
C PRO A 120 -4.39 10.40 5.38
N VAL A 121 -3.82 10.80 4.23
CA VAL A 121 -3.30 9.87 3.22
C VAL A 121 -1.81 10.08 3.04
N LEU A 122 -1.07 8.97 2.96
CA LEU A 122 0.34 8.91 2.62
C LEU A 122 0.52 8.10 1.34
N ILE A 123 1.16 8.68 0.33
CA ILE A 123 1.63 7.95 -0.85
C ILE A 123 3.07 7.54 -0.62
N LEU A 124 3.35 6.23 -0.71
CA LEU A 124 4.71 5.74 -0.87
C LEU A 124 5.04 5.79 -2.36
N GLY A 125 5.97 6.65 -2.74
CA GLY A 125 6.44 6.74 -4.12
C GLY A 125 6.96 5.38 -4.59
N ALA A 126 6.76 5.03 -5.86
CA ALA A 126 7.19 3.73 -6.37
C ALA A 126 8.71 3.54 -6.13
N PRO A 127 9.16 2.40 -5.57
CA PRO A 127 10.57 2.11 -5.38
C PRO A 127 11.31 1.99 -6.73
N GLU A 128 12.64 1.83 -6.69
CA GLU A 128 13.34 1.32 -7.87
C GLU A 128 12.99 -0.15 -8.11
N GLY A 129 12.80 -0.49 -9.38
CA GLY A 129 12.81 -1.87 -9.85
C GLY A 129 13.55 -1.95 -11.16
N LEU A 130 14.26 -3.05 -11.42
CA LEU A 130 15.04 -3.24 -12.64
C LEU A 130 14.48 -4.39 -13.47
N LYS A 131 14.47 -4.20 -14.79
CA LYS A 131 14.24 -5.30 -15.75
C LYS A 131 15.57 -5.84 -16.28
N PRO A 132 15.67 -7.13 -16.61
CA PRO A 132 16.80 -7.66 -17.35
C PRO A 132 17.00 -6.91 -18.68
N GLY A 133 18.25 -6.69 -19.08
CA GLY A 133 18.58 -6.11 -20.37
C GLY A 133 20.01 -6.44 -20.77
N THR A 134 20.37 -6.31 -22.05
CA THR A 134 21.78 -6.41 -22.45
C THR A 134 22.46 -5.06 -22.22
N GLY A 135 23.48 -5.02 -21.36
CA GLY A 135 24.31 -3.82 -21.16
C GLY A 135 23.68 -2.67 -20.37
N GLY A 136 22.63 -2.92 -19.58
CA GLY A 136 22.05 -1.90 -18.69
C GLY A 136 23.03 -1.39 -17.62
N PRO A 137 22.91 -0.12 -17.17
CA PRO A 137 23.89 0.53 -16.29
C PRO A 137 23.93 -0.07 -14.87
N CYS A 138 22.90 -0.80 -14.46
CA CYS A 138 22.78 -1.40 -13.13
C CYS A 138 23.12 -2.88 -13.19
N GLY A 139 24.38 -3.23 -13.44
CA GLY A 139 24.82 -4.63 -13.48
C GLY A 139 24.26 -5.42 -14.67
N GLY A 140 24.10 -4.77 -15.84
CA GLY A 140 23.42 -5.37 -16.98
C GLY A 140 21.89 -5.32 -16.85
N ARG A 141 21.34 -4.41 -16.05
CA ARG A 141 19.90 -4.19 -15.90
C ARG A 141 19.60 -2.71 -15.96
N SER A 142 18.34 -2.38 -16.25
CA SER A 142 17.88 -0.99 -16.33
C SER A 142 16.52 -0.85 -15.65
N ALA A 143 16.29 0.29 -15.02
CA ALA A 143 14.94 0.66 -14.60
C ALA A 143 14.07 0.90 -15.86
N PRO A 144 12.80 0.47 -15.87
CA PRO A 144 11.85 0.92 -16.87
C PRO A 144 11.70 2.45 -16.84
N GLU A 145 11.72 3.11 -18.00
CA GLU A 145 11.55 4.58 -18.08
C GLU A 145 10.21 5.04 -17.48
N ALA A 146 9.15 4.26 -17.70
CA ALA A 146 7.82 4.50 -17.16
C ALA A 146 7.78 4.54 -15.63
N LEU A 147 8.69 3.85 -14.93
CA LEU A 147 8.74 3.87 -13.47
C LEU A 147 9.16 5.24 -12.91
N ALA A 148 10.02 5.98 -13.64
CA ALA A 148 10.34 7.36 -13.28
C ALA A 148 9.13 8.29 -13.46
N VAL A 149 8.40 8.12 -14.57
CA VAL A 149 7.17 8.86 -14.86
C VAL A 149 6.12 8.65 -13.76
N VAL A 150 5.92 7.40 -13.33
CA VAL A 150 5.01 7.06 -12.22
C VAL A 150 5.38 7.83 -10.95
N ARG A 151 6.65 7.82 -10.54
CA ARG A 151 7.11 8.54 -9.34
C ARG A 151 6.87 10.03 -9.44
N ASP A 152 7.10 10.62 -10.62
CA ASP A 152 6.91 12.05 -10.86
C ASP A 152 5.43 12.44 -10.77
N VAL A 153 4.53 11.63 -11.36
CA VAL A 153 3.07 11.82 -11.22
C VAL A 153 2.65 11.69 -9.75
N GLN A 154 3.10 10.66 -9.04
CA GLN A 154 2.79 10.46 -7.62
C GLN A 154 3.22 11.66 -6.76
N ARG A 155 4.47 12.13 -6.91
CA ARG A 155 5.01 13.26 -6.17
C ARG A 155 4.25 14.56 -6.47
N ARG A 156 3.95 14.82 -7.75
CA ARG A 156 3.22 16.02 -8.17
C ARG A 156 1.79 16.02 -7.66
N VAL A 157 1.04 14.94 -7.88
CA VAL A 157 -0.35 14.82 -7.40
C VAL A 157 -0.39 14.91 -5.88
N ALA A 158 0.59 14.35 -5.18
CA ALA A 158 0.69 14.49 -3.73
C ALA A 158 0.76 15.95 -3.29
N GLY A 159 1.68 16.72 -3.90
CA GLY A 159 1.84 18.15 -3.62
C GLY A 159 0.60 19.00 -3.97
N GLU A 160 -0.01 18.75 -5.13
CA GLU A 160 -1.20 19.48 -5.57
C GLU A 160 -2.45 19.18 -4.74
N THR A 161 -2.54 17.97 -4.18
CA THR A 161 -3.69 17.55 -3.37
C THR A 161 -3.46 17.75 -1.89
N GLY A 162 -2.23 17.96 -1.43
CA GLY A 162 -1.89 18.10 -0.02
C GLY A 162 -1.86 16.76 0.74
N VAL A 163 -1.68 15.63 0.06
CA VAL A 163 -1.39 14.35 0.74
C VAL A 163 0.10 14.22 1.01
N ALA A 164 0.47 13.47 2.05
CA ALA A 164 1.86 13.19 2.35
C ALA A 164 2.49 12.30 1.25
N PHE A 165 3.77 12.50 0.99
CA PHE A 165 4.55 11.69 0.06
C PHE A 165 5.84 11.23 0.74
N TRP A 166 6.14 9.93 0.62
CA TRP A 166 7.39 9.35 1.09
C TRP A 166 8.20 8.81 -0.09
N ASP A 167 9.42 9.32 -0.25
CA ASP A 167 10.30 9.01 -1.38
C ASP A 167 11.00 7.66 -1.21
N TRP A 168 10.28 6.57 -1.48
CA TRP A 168 10.83 5.21 -1.35
C TRP A 168 12.09 5.03 -2.21
N TYR A 169 12.06 5.47 -3.47
CA TYR A 169 13.21 5.41 -4.37
C TYR A 169 14.44 6.13 -3.77
N GLY A 170 14.25 7.33 -3.24
CA GLY A 170 15.32 8.07 -2.55
C GLY A 170 15.83 7.33 -1.31
N ARG A 171 14.95 6.71 -0.53
CA ARG A 171 15.29 5.94 0.67
C ARG A 171 15.99 4.62 0.40
N MET A 172 15.83 4.08 -0.80
CA MET A 172 16.66 2.97 -1.28
C MET A 172 18.08 3.42 -1.67
N GLY A 173 18.30 4.71 -1.89
CA GLY A 173 19.55 5.29 -2.37
C GLY A 173 19.55 5.59 -3.87
N GLY A 174 18.38 5.67 -4.52
CA GLY A 174 18.23 6.14 -5.89
C GLY A 174 18.72 5.17 -6.96
N ASP A 175 19.34 5.70 -8.02
CA ASP A 175 19.72 4.93 -9.21
C ASP A 175 20.57 3.70 -8.88
N CYS A 176 20.20 2.57 -9.47
CA CYS A 176 20.81 1.25 -9.26
C CYS A 176 20.82 0.78 -7.80
N SER A 177 20.01 1.38 -6.92
CA SER A 177 19.80 0.89 -5.55
C SER A 177 19.28 -0.54 -5.54
N ALA A 178 18.37 -0.91 -6.44
CA ALA A 178 17.84 -2.26 -6.49
C ALA A 178 18.92 -3.30 -6.83
N GLU A 179 19.86 -2.97 -7.71
CA GLU A 179 21.03 -3.84 -7.98
C GLU A 179 21.95 -3.93 -6.77
N ARG A 180 22.29 -2.80 -6.14
CA ARG A 180 23.15 -2.77 -4.95
C ARG A 180 22.54 -3.59 -3.80
N LEU A 181 21.27 -3.37 -3.50
CA LEU A 181 20.55 -4.03 -2.41
C LEU A 181 20.43 -5.54 -2.61
N ALA A 182 20.36 -5.99 -3.86
CA ALA A 182 20.25 -7.41 -4.19
C ALA A 182 21.61 -8.13 -4.37
N THR A 183 22.72 -7.39 -4.32
CA THR A 183 24.10 -7.93 -4.42
C THR A 183 24.87 -7.81 -3.11
N LEU A 184 24.23 -7.33 -2.05
CA LEU A 184 24.77 -7.41 -0.68
C LEU A 184 25.08 -8.88 -0.30
N PRO A 185 26.06 -9.12 0.59
CA PRO A 185 26.30 -10.46 1.13
C PRO A 185 25.05 -11.09 1.74
N GLU A 186 24.22 -10.27 2.38
CA GLU A 186 22.88 -10.61 2.81
C GLU A 186 21.86 -9.74 2.02
N PRO A 187 21.25 -10.25 0.94
CA PRO A 187 20.44 -9.44 0.02
C PRO A 187 19.13 -8.92 0.60
N TYR A 188 18.88 -7.62 0.44
CA TYR A 188 17.61 -6.99 0.80
C TYR A 188 16.57 -7.08 -0.32
N MET A 189 17.03 -7.25 -1.56
CA MET A 189 16.15 -7.47 -2.71
C MET A 189 16.38 -8.84 -3.33
N ARG A 190 15.31 -9.39 -3.90
CA ARG A 190 15.31 -10.69 -4.57
C ARG A 190 16.13 -10.63 -5.88
N PRO A 191 16.50 -11.80 -6.44
CA PRO A 191 17.21 -11.86 -7.72
C PRO A 191 16.54 -11.14 -8.89
N ASP A 192 15.22 -10.91 -8.81
CA ASP A 192 14.43 -10.18 -9.80
C ASP A 192 14.62 -8.65 -9.79
N ARG A 193 15.19 -8.07 -8.72
CA ARG A 193 15.33 -6.61 -8.52
C ARG A 193 14.02 -5.85 -8.53
N VAL A 194 12.94 -6.51 -8.16
CA VAL A 194 11.61 -5.90 -8.01
C VAL A 194 11.10 -6.09 -6.59
N HIS A 195 11.24 -7.30 -6.05
CA HIS A 195 10.70 -7.63 -4.73
C HIS A 195 11.78 -7.59 -3.65
N PHE A 196 11.39 -7.27 -2.42
CA PHE A 196 12.25 -7.39 -1.24
C PHE A 196 12.30 -8.83 -0.72
N THR A 197 13.40 -9.18 -0.06
CA THR A 197 13.47 -10.33 0.88
C THR A 197 12.78 -9.95 2.19
N SER A 198 12.56 -10.90 3.10
CA SER A 198 11.93 -10.58 4.39
C SER A 198 12.74 -9.56 5.20
N ILE A 199 14.05 -9.74 5.27
CA ILE A 199 14.97 -8.80 5.93
C ILE A 199 15.01 -7.43 5.24
N GLY A 200 14.90 -7.38 3.90
CA GLY A 200 14.84 -6.12 3.17
C GLY A 200 13.53 -5.38 3.38
N ALA A 201 12.42 -6.12 3.50
CA ALA A 201 11.11 -5.57 3.84
C ALA A 201 11.10 -5.03 5.28
N GLU A 202 11.72 -5.74 6.22
CA GLU A 202 11.91 -5.28 7.60
C GLU A 202 12.77 -4.00 7.65
N TRP A 203 13.90 -3.99 6.94
CA TRP A 203 14.77 -2.81 6.84
C TRP A 203 14.02 -1.59 6.32
N ILE A 204 13.36 -1.69 5.15
CA ILE A 204 12.73 -0.53 4.54
C ILE A 204 11.47 -0.08 5.30
N GLY A 205 10.77 -1.02 5.95
CA GLY A 205 9.71 -0.71 6.90
C GLY A 205 10.22 0.03 8.13
N GLY A 206 11.42 -0.34 8.63
CA GLY A 206 12.12 0.39 9.69
C GLY A 206 12.45 1.82 9.29
N VAL A 207 13.02 2.03 8.09
CA VAL A 207 13.31 3.38 7.56
C VAL A 207 12.03 4.23 7.46
N LEU A 208 10.93 3.67 6.96
CA LEU A 208 9.64 4.37 6.92
C LEU A 208 9.15 4.74 8.33
N SER A 209 9.25 3.80 9.28
CA SER A 209 8.85 4.04 10.68
C SER A 209 9.66 5.16 11.32
N GLU A 210 10.98 5.15 11.17
CA GLU A 210 11.88 6.19 11.67
C GLU A 210 11.52 7.57 11.12
N ASP A 211 11.13 7.65 9.84
CA ASP A 211 10.73 8.90 9.22
C ASP A 211 9.39 9.43 9.72
N LEU A 212 8.42 8.53 9.93
CA LEU A 212 7.11 8.89 10.45
C LEU A 212 7.22 9.38 11.90
N ILE A 213 7.97 8.66 12.74
CA ILE A 213 8.23 9.07 14.13
C ILE A 213 9.03 10.38 14.16
N GLY A 214 10.06 10.51 13.34
CA GLY A 214 10.83 11.75 13.25
C GLY A 214 9.99 12.94 12.79
N ALA A 215 9.03 12.74 11.88
CA ALA A 215 8.08 13.77 11.48
C ALA A 215 7.13 14.16 12.61
N TYR A 216 6.63 13.17 13.36
CA TYR A 216 5.79 13.37 14.54
C TYR A 216 6.52 14.16 15.64
N ASP A 217 7.77 13.81 15.96
CA ASP A 217 8.54 14.51 16.99
C ASP A 217 8.81 15.97 16.63
N ARG A 218 9.10 16.26 15.35
CA ARG A 218 9.22 17.64 14.85
C ARG A 218 7.91 18.41 14.97
N TRP A 219 6.78 17.76 14.68
CA TRP A 219 5.46 18.37 14.84
C TRP A 219 5.15 18.69 16.30
N LYS A 220 5.38 17.75 17.23
CA LYS A 220 5.22 17.95 18.67
C LYS A 220 6.05 19.12 19.18
N ALA A 221 7.34 19.15 18.82
CA ALA A 221 8.26 20.21 19.22
C ALA A 221 7.77 21.58 18.73
N ALA A 222 7.27 21.66 17.49
CA ALA A 222 6.73 22.90 16.93
C ALA A 222 5.42 23.37 17.61
N LYS A 223 4.67 22.45 18.24
CA LYS A 223 3.44 22.77 18.98
C LYS A 223 3.68 23.17 20.43
N GLY A 224 4.91 23.07 20.94
CA GLY A 224 5.21 23.28 22.36
C GLY A 224 4.70 22.13 23.24
N GLU A 225 4.41 20.98 22.64
CA GLU A 225 3.99 19.74 23.31
C GLU A 225 5.20 18.78 23.48
N ALA A 226 6.40 19.35 23.59
CA ALA A 226 7.58 18.58 23.97
C ALA A 226 7.52 18.34 25.49
N ASP A 227 7.61 17.07 25.90
CA ASP A 227 7.72 16.66 27.30
C ASP A 227 8.91 17.33 28.02
#